data_AF-A0AAV7S228-F1
#
_entry.id   AF-A0AAV7S228-F1
#
_cell.length_a   1.000
_cell.length_b   1.000
_cell.length_c   1.000
_cell.angle_alpha   90.00
_cell.angle_beta   90.00
_cell.angle_gamma   90.00
#
_symmetry.space_group_name_H-M   'P 1'
#
loop_
_entity.id
_entity.type
_entity.pdbx_description
1 polymer ?
#
loop_
_entity_poly.entity_id
_entity_poly.type
_entity_poly.pdbx_seq_one_letter_code
_entity_poly.pdbx_strand_id
1 'polypeptide(L)'
;MLLALGAVGCLPEVGSSGEQLCDWCPAELRNTSEVVLLCHVTHGVLKGRCCLARQEDGDIIVGLDLWNCSLTYLGPELQNASAAVAIDISGNPLQNVSTTLFQGFTSLQYIALPPSFSCPGGNASWDSVHSDTDEIVCRNQRSSCNGTGELALLCPENSLCAPDGPGLFTCPCAEDFHGYKCQREGTFPMFMFFGILGAVTIGCSLLLWCTQRRKVKSS
;
A
#
# COMPACT_ATOMS: atom_id res chain seq x y z
N MET A 1 -15.49 1.89 -54.80
CA MET A 1 -16.66 1.17 -54.26
C MET A 1 -16.09 0.17 -53.26
N LEU A 2 -16.17 0.28 -51.94
CA LEU A 2 -16.87 1.14 -50.99
C LEU A 2 -15.96 1.13 -49.74
N LEU A 3 -15.64 2.29 -49.19
CA LEU A 3 -14.96 2.42 -47.89
C LEU A 3 -15.98 2.12 -46.80
N ALA A 4 -15.68 1.19 -45.89
CA ALA A 4 -16.42 0.98 -44.65
C ALA A 4 -15.60 1.54 -43.48
N LEU A 5 -16.00 2.73 -43.04
CA LEU A 5 -15.69 3.33 -41.75
C LEU A 5 -16.61 2.73 -40.68
N GLY A 6 -16.10 2.58 -39.45
CA GLY A 6 -16.88 2.31 -38.24
C GLY A 6 -16.36 1.07 -37.49
N ALA A 7 -16.04 1.09 -36.21
CA ALA A 7 -16.25 2.09 -35.18
C ALA A 7 -15.08 2.03 -34.19
N VAL A 8 -14.49 3.18 -33.88
CA VAL A 8 -13.72 3.37 -32.65
C VAL A 8 -14.76 3.39 -31.54
N GLY A 9 -14.95 2.25 -30.89
CA GLY A 9 -15.66 2.22 -29.62
C GLY A 9 -14.81 3.00 -28.62
N CYS A 10 -15.31 4.12 -28.15
CA CYS A 10 -14.86 4.71 -26.90
C CYS A 10 -15.01 3.63 -25.83
N LEU A 11 -13.89 3.00 -25.45
CA LEU A 11 -13.82 2.34 -24.16
C LEU A 11 -14.09 3.43 -23.12
N PRO A 12 -14.97 3.19 -22.13
CA PRO A 12 -15.04 4.08 -21.00
C PRO A 12 -13.65 4.10 -20.38
N GLU A 13 -13.08 5.29 -20.19
CA GLU A 13 -11.89 5.44 -19.39
C GLU A 13 -12.19 4.78 -18.04
N VAL A 14 -11.39 3.76 -17.72
CA VAL A 14 -11.35 3.20 -16.37
C VAL A 14 -10.85 4.34 -15.51
N GLY A 15 -11.80 5.06 -14.87
CA GLY A 15 -11.49 6.03 -13.84
C GLY A 15 -10.56 5.36 -12.86
N SER A 16 -9.40 5.98 -12.64
CA SER A 16 -8.40 5.49 -11.71
C SER A 16 -9.08 5.29 -10.37
N SER A 17 -8.87 4.15 -9.70
CA SER A 17 -9.55 3.79 -8.44
C SER A 17 -9.43 4.88 -7.35
N GLY A 18 -8.45 5.77 -7.45
CA GLY A 18 -8.33 6.98 -6.61
C GLY A 18 -9.38 8.06 -6.86
N GLU A 19 -9.92 8.22 -8.07
CA GLU A 19 -10.95 9.22 -8.38
C GLU A 19 -12.28 8.90 -7.68
N GLN A 20 -12.62 7.61 -7.58
CA GLN A 20 -13.83 7.17 -6.90
C GLN A 20 -13.79 7.44 -5.38
N LEU A 21 -12.60 7.43 -4.78
CA LEU A 21 -12.41 7.71 -3.35
C LEU A 21 -12.68 9.18 -3.02
N CYS A 22 -12.26 10.09 -3.90
CA CYS A 22 -12.41 11.53 -3.70
C CYS A 22 -13.85 12.02 -3.85
N ASP A 23 -14.66 11.30 -4.64
CA ASP A 23 -16.08 11.61 -4.87
C ASP A 23 -17.01 10.70 -4.05
N TRP A 24 -16.46 9.89 -3.13
CA TRP A 24 -17.24 8.92 -2.34
C TRP A 24 -18.27 9.60 -1.43
N CYS A 25 -18.03 10.87 -1.08
CA CYS A 25 -18.91 11.66 -0.24
C CYS A 25 -19.46 12.85 -1.02
N PRO A 26 -20.79 12.97 -1.19
CA PRO A 26 -21.39 13.94 -2.10
C PRO A 26 -21.39 15.39 -1.59
N ALA A 27 -21.14 15.60 -0.29
CA ALA A 27 -21.16 16.93 0.31
C ALA A 27 -19.83 17.67 0.10
N GLU A 28 -19.86 19.01 0.09
CA GLU A 28 -18.64 19.82 -0.04
C GLU A 28 -17.72 19.67 1.18
N LEU A 29 -16.44 19.90 0.94
CA LEU A 29 -15.38 19.79 1.94
C LEU A 29 -15.41 21.03 2.87
N ARG A 30 -15.16 20.82 4.17
CA ARG A 30 -15.22 21.91 5.16
C ARG A 30 -14.02 22.83 5.00
N ASN A 31 -14.24 24.14 4.83
CA ASN A 31 -13.15 25.14 4.71
C ASN A 31 -12.12 25.12 5.85
N THR A 32 -12.50 24.61 7.02
CA THR A 32 -11.64 24.55 8.21
C THR A 32 -11.12 23.14 8.50
N SER A 33 -11.27 22.17 7.59
CA SER A 33 -10.73 20.83 7.84
C SER A 33 -9.20 20.83 7.72
N GLU A 34 -8.57 19.92 8.47
CA GLU A 34 -7.11 19.74 8.43
C GLU A 34 -6.64 19.40 7.00
N VAL A 35 -7.48 18.74 6.21
CA VAL A 35 -7.20 18.41 4.81
C VAL A 35 -7.12 19.67 3.92
N VAL A 36 -8.00 20.68 4.12
CA VAL A 36 -7.87 21.97 3.41
C VAL A 36 -6.57 22.66 3.77
N LEU A 37 -6.29 22.72 5.07
CA LEU A 37 -5.10 23.40 5.59
C LEU A 37 -3.83 22.75 5.05
N LEU A 38 -3.77 21.42 5.09
CA LEU A 38 -2.71 20.64 4.47
C LEU A 38 -2.57 20.99 2.99
N CYS A 39 -3.67 20.99 2.24
CA CYS A 39 -3.62 21.24 0.80
C CYS A 39 -3.10 22.64 0.45
N HIS A 40 -3.50 23.63 1.23
CA HIS A 40 -3.01 24.99 1.08
C HIS A 40 -1.49 25.07 1.36
N VAL A 41 -1.01 24.41 2.42
CA VAL A 41 0.40 24.42 2.81
C VAL A 41 1.28 23.65 1.83
N THR A 42 0.80 22.53 1.28
CA THR A 42 1.56 21.70 0.32
C THR A 42 1.42 22.17 -1.12
N HIS A 43 0.65 23.25 -1.37
CA HIS A 43 0.29 23.71 -2.72
C HIS A 43 -0.35 22.60 -3.57
N GLY A 44 -1.13 21.74 -2.92
CA GLY A 44 -1.89 20.67 -3.58
C GLY A 44 -3.11 21.19 -4.33
N VAL A 45 -3.76 20.28 -5.06
CA VAL A 45 -5.01 20.53 -5.78
C VAL A 45 -6.15 19.81 -5.07
N LEU A 46 -7.19 20.56 -4.72
CA LEU A 46 -8.41 19.96 -4.18
C LEU A 46 -9.22 19.33 -5.33
N LYS A 47 -9.59 18.06 -5.16
CA LYS A 47 -10.50 17.34 -6.06
C LYS A 47 -11.50 16.55 -5.21
N GLY A 48 -12.79 16.89 -5.33
CA GLY A 48 -13.82 16.35 -4.46
C GLY A 48 -13.45 16.58 -2.99
N ARG A 49 -13.28 15.49 -2.26
CA ARG A 49 -12.86 15.50 -0.85
C ARG A 49 -11.38 15.16 -0.58
N CYS A 50 -10.58 15.13 -1.63
CA CYS A 50 -9.16 14.86 -1.55
C CYS A 50 -8.33 16.13 -1.72
N CYS A 51 -7.18 16.14 -1.05
CA CYS A 51 -6.04 16.92 -1.49
C CYS A 51 -5.08 16.05 -2.29
N LEU A 52 -4.79 16.46 -3.52
CA LEU A 52 -3.87 15.80 -4.42
C LEU A 52 -2.53 16.54 -4.46
N ALA A 53 -1.43 15.81 -4.32
CA ALA A 53 -0.09 16.33 -4.57
C ALA A 53 0.47 15.72 -5.86
N ARG A 54 1.21 16.52 -6.62
CA ARG A 54 1.81 16.06 -7.88
C ARG A 54 3.13 15.33 -7.60
N GLN A 55 3.23 14.10 -8.07
CA GLN A 55 4.46 13.30 -8.05
C GLN A 55 4.87 12.93 -9.48
N GLU A 56 6.09 12.38 -9.64
CA GLU A 56 6.64 11.99 -10.96
C GLU A 56 5.75 10.97 -11.68
N ASP A 57 5.16 10.02 -10.93
CA ASP A 57 4.33 8.93 -11.46
C ASP A 57 2.83 9.26 -11.53
N GLY A 58 2.43 10.47 -11.16
CA GLY A 58 1.02 10.91 -11.17
C GLY A 58 0.62 11.69 -9.93
N ASP A 59 -0.67 11.97 -9.82
CA ASP A 59 -1.23 12.65 -8.66
C ASP A 59 -1.50 11.64 -7.55
N ILE A 60 -1.04 11.94 -6.33
CA ILE A 60 -1.22 11.11 -5.13
C ILE A 60 -2.14 11.79 -4.12
N ILE A 61 -2.95 11.01 -3.40
CA ILE A 61 -3.84 11.53 -2.35
C ILE A 61 -3.03 11.75 -1.08
N VAL A 62 -2.77 13.01 -0.74
CA VAL A 62 -2.06 13.40 0.49
C VAL A 62 -3.01 13.81 1.61
N GLY A 63 -4.27 14.08 1.30
CA GLY A 63 -5.30 14.35 2.31
C GLY A 63 -6.65 13.81 1.87
N LEU A 64 -7.41 13.26 2.81
CA LEU A 64 -8.72 12.64 2.56
C LEU A 64 -9.72 13.01 3.66
N ASP A 65 -10.79 13.69 3.30
CA ASP A 65 -11.83 14.12 4.24
C ASP A 65 -13.14 13.35 3.97
N LEU A 66 -13.38 12.27 4.68
CA LEU A 66 -14.63 11.52 4.67
C LEU A 66 -15.51 11.85 5.88
N TRP A 67 -15.40 13.08 6.41
CA TRP A 67 -16.19 13.51 7.57
C TRP A 67 -17.69 13.50 7.26
N ASN A 68 -18.47 12.86 8.14
CA ASN A 68 -19.93 12.84 8.13
C ASN A 68 -20.54 12.38 6.79
N CYS A 69 -20.03 11.27 6.26
CA CYS A 69 -20.44 10.69 4.99
C CYS A 69 -21.42 9.52 5.17
N SER A 70 -21.96 9.31 6.38
CA SER A 70 -22.84 8.19 6.75
C SER A 70 -22.24 6.81 6.46
N LEU A 71 -20.91 6.70 6.52
CA LEU A 71 -20.19 5.45 6.27
C LEU A 71 -20.37 4.48 7.44
N THR A 72 -20.69 3.22 7.13
CA THR A 72 -20.81 2.14 8.13
C THR A 72 -19.60 1.20 8.16
N TYR A 73 -18.82 1.20 7.08
CA TYR A 73 -17.65 0.34 6.85
C TYR A 73 -16.62 1.09 5.98
N LEU A 74 -15.33 0.79 6.20
CA LEU A 74 -14.23 1.27 5.37
C LEU A 74 -13.62 0.10 4.58
N GLY A 75 -13.64 0.25 3.26
CA GLY A 75 -13.17 -0.75 2.29
C GLY A 75 -11.65 -0.75 2.06
N PRO A 76 -11.13 -1.78 1.38
CA PRO A 76 -9.74 -1.82 0.93
C PRO A 76 -9.39 -0.65 -0.01
N GLU A 77 -10.39 -0.02 -0.63
CA GLU A 77 -10.23 1.19 -1.46
C GLU A 77 -9.55 2.35 -0.72
N LEU A 78 -9.58 2.37 0.62
CA LEU A 78 -8.84 3.35 1.40
C LEU A 78 -7.33 3.30 1.08
N GLN A 79 -6.80 2.14 0.66
CA GLN A 79 -5.40 1.97 0.30
C GLN A 79 -4.93 2.82 -0.89
N ASN A 80 -5.86 3.29 -1.73
CA ASN A 80 -5.55 4.26 -2.78
C ASN A 80 -5.05 5.61 -2.21
N ALA A 81 -5.28 5.85 -0.90
CA ALA A 81 -4.79 7.00 -0.16
C ALA A 81 -3.68 6.64 0.86
N SER A 82 -2.92 5.56 0.65
CA SER A 82 -1.82 5.15 1.55
C SER A 82 -0.73 6.21 1.75
N ALA A 83 -0.59 7.16 0.81
CA ALA A 83 0.30 8.32 0.94
C ALA A 83 -0.29 9.47 1.79
N ALA A 84 -1.51 9.32 2.31
CA ALA A 84 -2.20 10.39 3.03
C ALA A 84 -1.47 10.79 4.32
N VAL A 85 -1.33 12.09 4.48
CA VAL A 85 -0.78 12.76 5.66
C VAL A 85 -1.91 13.14 6.62
N ALA A 86 -3.11 13.44 6.10
CA ALA A 86 -4.28 13.77 6.91
C ALA A 86 -5.51 12.98 6.44
N ILE A 87 -6.19 12.31 7.38
CA ILE A 87 -7.44 11.60 7.13
C ILE A 87 -8.49 12.01 8.15
N ASP A 88 -9.66 12.44 7.71
CA ASP A 88 -10.82 12.65 8.58
C ASP A 88 -11.91 11.63 8.23
N ILE A 89 -12.22 10.72 9.14
CA ILE A 89 -13.34 9.77 9.02
C ILE A 89 -14.32 9.94 10.19
N SER A 90 -14.24 11.05 10.93
CA SER A 90 -15.10 11.32 12.09
C SER A 90 -16.53 11.63 11.64
N GLY A 91 -17.48 11.60 12.60
CA GLY A 91 -18.91 11.81 12.30
C GLY A 91 -19.58 10.69 11.49
N ASN A 92 -18.95 9.53 11.33
CA ASN A 92 -19.54 8.38 10.64
C ASN A 92 -20.00 7.28 11.60
N PRO A 93 -21.11 6.57 11.33
CA PRO A 93 -21.58 5.43 12.10
C PRO A 93 -20.78 4.14 11.81
N LEU A 94 -19.45 4.21 11.86
CA LEU A 94 -18.56 3.08 11.60
C LEU A 94 -18.74 2.01 12.66
N GLN A 95 -18.86 0.75 12.24
CA GLN A 95 -18.97 -0.39 13.16
C GLN A 95 -17.60 -0.91 13.60
N ASN A 96 -16.65 -0.94 12.66
CA ASN A 96 -15.29 -1.40 12.91
C ASN A 96 -14.29 -0.66 12.01
N VAL A 97 -13.07 -0.53 12.51
CA VAL A 97 -11.93 -0.04 11.75
C VAL A 97 -10.75 -0.94 12.11
N SER A 98 -10.30 -1.75 11.16
CA SER A 98 -9.16 -2.65 11.38
C SER A 98 -7.86 -1.86 11.42
N THR A 99 -6.94 -2.23 12.32
CA THR A 99 -5.59 -1.64 12.33
C THR A 99 -4.82 -1.94 11.05
N THR A 100 -5.06 -3.10 10.42
CA THR A 100 -4.44 -3.49 9.15
C THR A 100 -4.90 -2.67 7.96
N LEU A 101 -6.00 -1.92 8.09
CA LEU A 101 -6.48 -1.02 7.04
C LEU A 101 -5.49 0.12 6.79
N PHE A 102 -4.74 0.51 7.82
CA PHE A 102 -3.72 1.54 7.76
C PHE A 102 -2.31 0.99 7.51
N GLN A 103 -2.21 -0.27 7.07
CA GLN A 103 -0.94 -0.81 6.62
C GLN A 103 -0.44 -0.01 5.41
N GLY A 104 0.82 0.42 5.43
CA GLY A 104 1.43 1.27 4.40
C GLY A 104 1.25 2.78 4.59
N PHE A 105 0.39 3.23 5.53
CA PHE A 105 0.18 4.65 5.82
C PHE A 105 1.32 5.22 6.67
N THR A 106 2.52 5.24 6.12
CA THR A 106 3.75 5.60 6.83
C THR A 106 3.91 7.11 7.07
N SER A 107 3.17 7.93 6.32
CA SER A 107 3.26 9.41 6.37
C SER A 107 2.11 10.07 7.13
N LEU A 108 1.23 9.29 7.76
CA LEU A 108 0.03 9.80 8.41
C LEU A 108 0.39 10.65 9.65
N GLN A 109 0.03 11.93 9.65
CA GLN A 109 0.29 12.87 10.75
C GLN A 109 -0.98 13.32 11.46
N TYR A 110 -2.14 13.15 10.84
CA TYR A 110 -3.44 13.48 11.40
C TYR A 110 -4.47 12.42 11.03
N ILE A 111 -5.16 11.88 12.05
CA ILE A 111 -6.37 11.11 11.82
C ILE A 111 -7.46 11.49 12.83
N ALA A 112 -8.67 11.75 12.33
CA ALA A 112 -9.87 11.93 13.14
C ALA A 112 -10.82 10.74 12.95
N LEU A 113 -11.28 10.15 14.04
CA LEU A 113 -12.17 8.98 14.07
C LEU A 113 -13.42 9.26 14.92
N PRO A 114 -14.51 8.47 14.77
CA PRO A 114 -15.64 8.56 15.70
C PRO A 114 -15.21 8.28 17.15
N PRO A 115 -15.91 8.85 18.15
CA PRO A 115 -15.43 8.94 19.54
C PRO A 115 -15.35 7.59 20.26
N SER A 116 -16.00 6.55 19.74
CA SER A 116 -15.97 5.18 20.29
C SER A 116 -14.73 4.37 19.86
N PHE A 117 -13.87 4.91 18.99
CA PHE A 117 -12.68 4.24 18.48
C PHE A 117 -11.42 4.61 19.25
N SER A 118 -10.39 3.78 19.12
CA SER A 118 -9.02 4.09 19.52
C SER A 118 -8.18 4.45 18.30
N CYS A 119 -7.09 5.17 18.53
CA CYS A 119 -6.12 5.48 17.48
C CYS A 119 -5.57 4.18 16.85
N PRO A 120 -5.37 4.13 15.52
CA PRO A 120 -4.72 3.01 14.86
C PRO A 120 -3.33 2.75 15.47
N GLY A 121 -3.01 1.48 15.73
CA GLY A 121 -1.76 1.12 16.43
C GLY A 121 -1.75 1.46 17.94
N GLY A 122 -2.86 1.96 18.49
CA GLY A 122 -2.99 2.38 19.89
C GLY A 122 -2.31 3.72 20.19
N ASN A 123 -2.61 4.29 21.36
CA ASN A 123 -2.16 5.64 21.74
C ASN A 123 -0.63 5.80 21.77
N ALA A 124 0.12 4.72 22.01
CA ALA A 124 1.59 4.76 22.02
C ALA A 124 2.19 5.03 20.62
N SER A 125 1.43 4.78 19.55
CA SER A 125 1.83 5.00 18.16
C SER A 125 1.73 6.46 17.71
N TRP A 126 1.32 7.37 18.60
CA TRP A 126 1.07 8.78 18.30
C TRP A 126 1.72 9.67 19.36
N ASP A 127 2.14 10.88 18.98
CA ASP A 127 2.68 11.84 19.96
C ASP A 127 1.59 12.43 20.84
N SER A 128 0.42 12.69 20.25
CA SER A 128 -0.71 13.25 20.97
C SER A 128 -2.01 12.60 20.52
N VAL A 129 -2.86 12.30 21.50
CA VAL A 129 -4.22 11.80 21.30
C VAL A 129 -5.15 12.74 22.05
N HIS A 130 -6.13 13.30 21.35
CA HIS A 130 -7.15 14.15 21.91
C HIS A 130 -8.51 13.51 21.69
N SER A 131 -9.26 13.29 22.77
CA SER A 131 -10.61 12.74 22.72
C SER A 131 -11.61 13.80 23.18
N ASP A 132 -12.60 14.09 22.35
CA ASP A 132 -13.74 14.93 22.68
C ASP A 132 -15.04 14.12 22.57
N THR A 133 -16.21 14.74 22.80
CA THR A 133 -17.52 14.08 22.67
C THR A 133 -17.84 13.66 21.25
N ASP A 134 -17.28 14.36 20.27
CA ASP A 134 -17.66 14.23 18.87
C ASP A 134 -16.66 13.39 18.06
N GLU A 135 -15.40 13.32 18.50
CA GLU A 135 -14.33 12.63 17.78
C GLU A 135 -13.13 12.27 18.68
N ILE A 136 -12.30 11.38 18.17
CA ILE A 136 -10.94 11.15 18.66
C ILE A 136 -9.94 11.53 17.57
N VAL A 137 -8.97 12.35 17.92
CA VAL A 137 -7.94 12.87 17.02
C VAL A 137 -6.57 12.37 17.47
N CYS A 138 -5.85 11.76 16.54
CA CYS A 138 -4.49 11.26 16.75
C CYS A 138 -3.53 12.07 15.87
N ARG A 139 -2.49 12.66 16.47
CA ARG A 139 -1.53 13.50 15.75
C ARG A 139 -0.10 13.04 15.94
N ASN A 140 0.66 13.25 14.87
CA ASN A 140 2.06 12.92 14.68
C ASN A 140 2.35 11.45 14.99
N GLN A 141 2.22 10.60 13.97
CA GLN A 141 2.51 9.18 14.10
C GLN A 141 3.99 8.98 14.45
N ARG A 142 4.23 8.12 15.44
CA ARG A 142 5.57 7.67 15.80
C ARG A 142 5.99 6.51 14.91
N SER A 143 7.25 6.51 14.51
CA SER A 143 7.85 5.34 13.88
C SER A 143 7.93 4.19 14.89
N SER A 144 7.36 3.04 14.54
CA SER A 144 7.49 1.80 15.31
C SER A 144 8.96 1.36 15.46
N CYS A 145 9.84 1.78 14.56
CA CYS A 145 11.27 1.46 14.60
C CYS A 145 12.11 2.38 15.51
N ASN A 146 11.56 3.50 15.98
CA ASN A 146 12.30 4.45 16.85
C ASN A 146 12.28 4.06 18.34
N GLY A 147 11.65 2.95 18.71
CA GLY A 147 11.64 2.44 20.09
C GLY A 147 13.01 1.96 20.57
N THR A 148 13.26 2.06 21.87
CA THR A 148 14.49 1.54 22.51
C THR A 148 14.72 0.08 22.14
N GLY A 149 15.79 -0.24 21.39
CA GLY A 149 16.53 -1.51 21.25
C GLY A 149 15.79 -2.85 21.04
N GLU A 150 14.63 -3.08 21.65
CA GLU A 150 13.82 -4.30 21.63
C GLU A 150 13.12 -4.55 20.30
N LEU A 151 12.67 -3.52 19.57
CA LEU A 151 12.08 -3.74 18.25
C LEU A 151 13.14 -4.04 17.17
N ALA A 152 14.36 -3.51 17.31
CA ALA A 152 15.49 -3.88 16.47
C ALA A 152 15.92 -5.35 16.69
N LEU A 153 15.62 -5.93 17.87
CA LEU A 153 15.83 -7.36 18.15
C LEU A 153 14.78 -8.28 17.52
N LEU A 154 13.63 -7.74 17.06
CA LEU A 154 12.58 -8.55 16.42
C LEU A 154 12.90 -8.88 14.96
N CYS A 155 13.70 -8.05 14.30
CA CYS A 155 14.09 -8.26 12.91
C CYS A 155 15.22 -9.31 12.83
N PRO A 156 15.16 -10.25 11.87
CA PRO A 156 16.24 -11.23 11.67
C PRO A 156 17.56 -10.56 11.29
N GLU A 157 18.66 -11.31 11.43
CA GLU A 157 19.97 -10.88 10.95
C GLU A 157 19.90 -10.49 9.46
N ASN A 158 20.61 -9.42 9.09
CA ASN A 158 20.60 -8.84 7.74
C ASN A 158 19.25 -8.28 7.27
N SER A 159 18.39 -7.88 8.19
CA SER A 159 17.18 -7.10 7.89
C SER A 159 17.17 -5.80 8.69
N LEU A 160 16.45 -4.81 8.17
CA LEU A 160 16.33 -3.49 8.77
C LEU A 160 14.87 -3.25 9.16
N CYS A 161 14.64 -2.66 10.32
CA CYS A 161 13.29 -2.26 10.70
C CYS A 161 12.83 -1.10 9.82
N ALA A 162 11.66 -1.25 9.19
CA ALA A 162 10.98 -0.20 8.44
C ALA A 162 9.55 0.00 8.96
N PRO A 163 9.05 1.23 9.12
CA PRO A 163 7.67 1.49 9.51
C PRO A 163 6.70 1.05 8.41
N ASP A 164 5.53 0.53 8.78
CA ASP A 164 4.48 0.05 7.85
C ASP A 164 3.08 0.57 8.23
N GLY A 165 3.03 1.78 8.80
CA GLY A 165 1.80 2.42 9.29
C GLY A 165 1.74 2.53 10.82
N PRO A 166 0.64 3.06 11.38
CA PRO A 166 0.51 3.29 12.81
C PRO A 166 0.65 2.00 13.63
N GLY A 167 1.73 1.92 14.42
CA GLY A 167 2.01 0.75 15.27
C GLY A 167 2.43 -0.52 14.51
N LEU A 168 2.71 -0.40 13.21
CA LEU A 168 3.11 -1.50 12.34
C LEU A 168 4.56 -1.30 11.85
N PHE A 169 5.27 -2.41 11.72
CA PHE A 169 6.62 -2.43 11.15
C PHE A 169 6.81 -3.67 10.29
N THR A 170 7.76 -3.58 9.37
CA THR A 170 8.26 -4.67 8.55
C THR A 170 9.77 -4.79 8.73
N CYS A 171 10.31 -5.94 8.35
CA CYS A 171 11.75 -6.19 8.35
C CYS A 171 12.22 -6.52 6.92
N PRO A 172 12.23 -5.55 6.00
CA PRO A 172 12.85 -5.75 4.70
C PRO A 172 14.32 -6.15 4.85
N CYS A 173 14.82 -6.93 3.90
CA CYS A 173 16.22 -7.28 3.88
C CYS A 173 17.09 -6.04 3.66
N ALA A 174 18.25 -6.03 4.32
CA ALA A 174 19.29 -5.05 4.04
C ALA A 174 19.76 -5.18 2.58
N GLU A 175 20.47 -4.16 2.10
CA GLU A 175 21.05 -4.18 0.75
C GLU A 175 21.87 -5.46 0.52
N ASP A 176 21.79 -6.01 -0.70
CA ASP A 176 22.39 -7.27 -1.12
C ASP A 176 21.88 -8.56 -0.44
N PHE A 177 21.00 -8.47 0.56
CA PHE A 177 20.37 -9.62 1.18
C PHE A 177 18.97 -9.88 0.64
N HIS A 178 18.61 -11.16 0.51
CA HIS A 178 17.30 -11.58 0.02
C HIS A 178 16.92 -12.99 0.51
N GLY A 179 15.71 -13.42 0.13
CA GLY A 179 15.19 -14.74 0.46
C GLY A 179 14.59 -14.84 1.87
N TYR A 180 14.26 -16.07 2.27
CA TYR A 180 13.65 -16.32 3.57
C TYR A 180 14.61 -15.88 4.69
N LYS A 181 14.15 -14.97 5.56
CA LYS A 181 14.91 -14.38 6.66
C LYS A 181 16.24 -13.71 6.24
N CYS A 182 16.33 -13.21 5.00
CA CYS A 182 17.48 -12.45 4.54
C CYS A 182 18.82 -13.21 4.63
N GLN A 183 18.78 -14.53 4.49
CA GLN A 183 19.97 -15.39 4.62
C GLN A 183 20.80 -15.51 3.34
N ARG A 184 20.29 -15.05 2.20
CA ARG A 184 21.01 -15.13 0.92
C ARG A 184 21.62 -13.79 0.61
N GLU A 185 22.91 -13.80 0.31
CA GLU A 185 23.67 -12.61 -0.08
C GLU A 185 23.99 -12.66 -1.58
N GLY A 186 24.02 -11.49 -2.21
CA GLY A 186 24.35 -11.33 -3.62
C GLY A 186 23.27 -11.85 -4.56
N THR A 187 23.63 -12.13 -5.81
CA THR A 187 22.66 -12.57 -6.83
C THR A 187 22.64 -14.09 -6.97
N PHE A 188 21.45 -14.68 -7.12
CA PHE A 188 21.34 -16.10 -7.46
C PHE A 188 22.06 -16.39 -8.80
N PRO A 189 22.98 -17.36 -8.87
CA PRO A 189 23.81 -17.61 -10.05
C PRO A 189 23.01 -18.34 -11.15
N MET A 190 22.10 -17.61 -11.81
CA MET A 190 21.16 -18.16 -12.79
C MET A 190 21.85 -18.96 -13.89
N PHE A 191 22.95 -18.45 -14.45
CA PHE A 191 23.65 -19.13 -15.55
C PHE A 191 24.23 -20.48 -15.15
N MET A 192 24.79 -20.60 -13.94
CA MET A 192 25.29 -21.89 -13.47
C MET A 192 24.14 -22.87 -13.25
N PHE A 193 23.06 -22.42 -12.61
CA PHE A 193 21.94 -23.29 -12.29
C PHE A 193 21.22 -23.79 -13.56
N PHE A 194 20.84 -22.88 -14.45
CA PHE A 194 20.19 -23.24 -15.72
C PHE A 194 21.13 -23.93 -16.70
N GLY A 195 22.42 -23.60 -16.68
CA GLY A 195 23.43 -24.29 -17.49
C GLY A 195 23.56 -25.77 -17.11
N ILE A 196 23.70 -26.06 -15.81
CA ILE A 196 23.77 -27.44 -15.32
C ILE A 196 22.45 -28.17 -15.59
N LEU A 197 21.31 -27.55 -15.24
CA LEU A 197 20.00 -28.15 -15.46
C LEU A 197 19.78 -28.48 -16.94
N GLY A 198 20.05 -27.53 -17.83
CA GLY A 198 19.91 -27.70 -19.28
C GLY A 198 20.83 -28.79 -19.83
N ALA A 199 22.10 -28.83 -19.42
CA ALA A 199 23.05 -29.85 -19.85
C ALA A 199 22.60 -31.26 -19.43
N VAL A 200 22.14 -31.42 -18.18
CA VAL A 200 21.61 -32.69 -17.67
C VAL A 200 20.35 -33.09 -18.43
N THR A 201 19.42 -32.18 -18.68
CA THR A 201 18.19 -32.46 -19.44
C THR A 201 18.48 -32.88 -20.88
N ILE A 202 19.40 -32.20 -21.57
CA ILE A 202 19.82 -32.55 -22.94
C ILE A 202 20.50 -33.92 -22.92
N GLY A 203 21.43 -34.15 -21.98
CA GLY A 203 22.12 -35.43 -21.81
C GLY A 203 21.14 -36.59 -21.61
N CYS A 204 20.21 -36.45 -20.66
CA CYS A 204 19.16 -37.45 -20.41
C CYS A 204 18.27 -37.66 -21.63
N SER A 205 17.89 -36.59 -22.33
CA SER A 205 17.06 -36.67 -23.54
C SER A 205 17.77 -37.42 -24.68
N LEU A 206 19.06 -37.16 -24.90
CA LEU A 206 19.89 -37.88 -25.87
C LEU A 206 20.08 -39.35 -25.49
N LEU A 207 20.32 -39.65 -24.21
CA LEU A 207 20.43 -41.02 -23.71
C LEU A 207 19.12 -41.80 -23.90
N LEU A 208 17.99 -41.22 -23.51
CA LEU A 208 16.66 -41.80 -23.70
C LEU A 208 16.36 -42.01 -25.19
N TRP A 209 16.68 -41.03 -26.04
CA TRP A 209 16.51 -41.16 -27.49
C TRP A 209 17.34 -42.30 -28.08
N CYS A 210 18.63 -42.39 -27.73
CA CYS A 210 19.52 -43.44 -28.22
C CYS A 210 19.12 -44.83 -27.74
N THR A 211 18.71 -44.96 -26.48
CA THR A 211 18.36 -46.27 -25.90
C THR A 211 16.95 -46.72 -26.28
N GLN A 212 15.96 -45.82 -26.34
CA GLN A 212 14.59 -46.15 -26.73
C GLN A 212 14.42 -46.34 -28.24
N ARG A 213 15.05 -45.51 -29.11
CA ARG A 213 14.97 -45.74 -30.58
C ARG A 213 15.68 -47.02 -31.03
N ARG A 214 16.72 -47.47 -30.32
CA ARG A 214 17.40 -48.74 -30.64
C ARG A 214 16.52 -49.96 -30.39
N LYS A 215 15.46 -49.86 -29.58
CA LYS A 215 14.50 -50.95 -29.36
C LYS A 215 13.32 -50.98 -30.34
N VAL A 216 13.22 -50.03 -31.27
CA VAL A 216 12.11 -49.95 -32.26
C VAL A 216 12.54 -50.48 -33.65
N LYS A 217 13.79 -50.90 -33.84
CA LYS A 217 14.25 -51.60 -35.06
C LYS A 217 14.47 -53.09 -34.78
N SER A 218 13.38 -53.83 -34.59
CA SER A 218 13.29 -55.28 -34.79
C SER A 218 11.83 -55.65 -35.06
N SER A 219 11.40 -55.48 -36.31
CA SER A 219 10.45 -56.34 -37.04
C SER A 219 10.41 -55.93 -38.51
#